data_AF-A0A146K6K8-F1
#
_entry.id   AF-A0A146K6K8-F1
#
_cell.length_a   1.000
_cell.length_b   1.000
_cell.length_c   1.000
_cell.angle_alpha   90.00
_cell.angle_beta   90.00
_cell.angle_gamma   90.00
#
_symmetry.space_group_name_H-M   'P 1'
#
loop_
_entity.id
_entity.type
_entity.pdbx_description
1 polymer ?
#
loop_
_entity_poly.entity_id
_entity_poly.type
_entity_poly.pdbx_seq_one_letter_code
_entity_poly.pdbx_strand_id
1 'polypeptide(L)'
;KQFTFMTQQEQESYSKEYAFTAAKLSQVTKDLYKSTFAFDKQKDEVKNKEIKINHKQIELERKQTELQQCQNRHQTEKQKLQQQNREKIVLIEQKLSQTAELVDKIACASALYDYTKSRTEDYQQYADFALQVKNRIDHKPVPQDMDQITQIQTYKDCVHFFNQQNTKIQIENEKADKNLQQLQFQVDNYQTELQQKVFNVQNEIQQLEQQILGVNEETKDLTLQYQLLQADKAATTNKLHLKNVELSNLYTSLQNLMLRIEPYVENRHTRSAQQATFNELVGTKNQQLEEHAKDLMERASVSKEEAYRKILGESLEAKLRDIYKLGLFIGDFQKLIQYVDE
;
A
#
# COMPACT_ATOMS: atom_id res chain seq x y z
N LYS A 1 -7.52 89.52 -32.45
CA LYS A 1 -7.55 88.60 -33.63
C LYS A 1 -6.16 88.54 -34.24
N GLN A 2 -5.39 87.50 -33.94
CA GLN A 2 -4.29 87.04 -34.79
C GLN A 2 -4.44 85.52 -34.83
N PHE A 3 -5.18 85.05 -35.84
CA PHE A 3 -5.17 83.64 -36.22
C PHE A 3 -3.96 83.49 -37.13
N THR A 4 -2.87 82.99 -36.57
CA THR A 4 -1.72 82.54 -37.36
C THR A 4 -2.17 81.28 -38.09
N PHE A 5 -2.43 81.42 -39.39
CA PHE A 5 -2.75 80.29 -40.27
C PHE A 5 -1.48 79.46 -40.44
N MET A 6 -1.48 78.22 -39.94
CA MET A 6 -0.46 77.24 -40.29
C MET A 6 -0.44 77.03 -41.80
N THR A 7 0.75 76.93 -42.37
CA THR A 7 0.91 76.66 -43.81
C THR A 7 0.49 75.21 -44.13
N GLN A 8 -0.01 74.94 -45.35
CA GLN A 8 -0.51 73.62 -45.75
C GLN A 8 0.51 72.48 -45.54
N GLN A 9 1.81 72.77 -45.66
CA GLN A 9 2.88 71.80 -45.37
C GLN A 9 3.02 71.44 -43.88
N GLU A 10 2.79 72.40 -42.98
CA GLU A 10 2.84 72.16 -41.53
C GLU A 10 1.62 71.34 -41.06
N GLN A 11 0.45 71.54 -41.67
CA GLN A 11 -0.75 70.73 -41.41
C GLN A 11 -0.61 69.27 -41.85
N GLU A 12 0.03 69.01 -42.99
CA GLU A 12 0.27 67.65 -43.48
C GLU A 12 1.34 66.91 -42.66
N SER A 13 2.38 67.60 -42.20
CA SER A 13 3.41 67.03 -41.33
C SER A 13 2.85 66.65 -39.96
N TYR A 14 2.06 67.55 -39.34
CA TYR A 14 1.36 67.27 -38.09
C TYR A 14 0.36 66.12 -38.22
N SER A 15 -0.37 66.04 -39.34
CA SER A 15 -1.32 64.96 -39.61
C SER A 15 -0.63 63.59 -39.72
N LYS A 16 0.53 63.52 -40.37
CA LYS A 16 1.33 62.27 -40.49
C LYS A 16 1.94 61.83 -39.16
N GLU A 17 2.46 62.75 -38.35
CA GLU A 17 2.94 62.43 -37.01
C GLU A 17 1.81 61.99 -36.08
N TYR A 18 0.62 62.61 -36.18
CA TYR A 18 -0.55 62.20 -35.42
C TYR A 18 -1.05 60.82 -35.84
N ALA A 19 -1.06 60.52 -37.14
CA ALA A 19 -1.42 59.20 -37.65
C ALA A 19 -0.41 58.11 -37.24
N PHE A 20 0.89 58.44 -37.24
CA PHE A 20 1.96 57.53 -36.80
C PHE A 20 1.88 57.26 -35.29
N THR A 21 1.68 58.31 -34.48
CA THR A 21 1.51 58.17 -33.03
C THR A 21 0.23 57.42 -32.68
N ALA A 22 -0.88 57.66 -33.40
CA ALA A 22 -2.13 56.90 -33.23
C ALA A 22 -1.97 55.42 -33.60
N ALA A 23 -1.26 55.10 -34.68
CA ALA A 23 -0.96 53.73 -35.07
C ALA A 23 -0.06 53.02 -34.03
N LYS A 24 0.97 53.71 -33.53
CA LYS A 24 1.85 53.20 -32.47
C LYS A 24 1.08 52.98 -31.17
N LEU A 25 0.17 53.90 -30.81
CA LEU A 25 -0.69 53.78 -29.63
C LEU A 25 -1.69 52.62 -29.77
N SER A 26 -2.22 52.39 -30.97
CA SER A 26 -3.09 51.24 -31.28
C SER A 26 -2.34 49.92 -31.16
N GLN A 27 -1.11 49.85 -31.67
CA GLN A 27 -0.23 48.69 -31.57
C GLN A 27 0.09 48.36 -30.10
N VAL A 28 0.54 49.38 -29.34
CA VAL A 28 0.86 49.23 -27.91
C VAL A 28 -0.38 48.79 -27.14
N THR A 29 -1.55 49.34 -27.42
CA THR A 29 -2.80 48.93 -26.78
C THR A 29 -3.13 47.46 -27.08
N LYS A 30 -2.97 47.01 -28.33
CA LYS A 30 -3.16 45.59 -28.70
C LYS A 30 -2.18 44.67 -28.00
N ASP A 31 -0.91 45.03 -27.92
CA ASP A 31 0.11 44.24 -27.26
C ASP A 31 -0.14 44.18 -25.74
N LEU A 32 -0.62 45.29 -25.16
CA LEU A 32 -1.00 45.36 -23.75
C LEU A 32 -2.21 44.46 -23.45
N TYR A 33 -3.23 44.45 -24.32
CA TYR A 33 -4.37 43.51 -24.21
C TYR A 33 -3.96 42.04 -24.34
N LYS A 34 -3.06 41.71 -25.27
CA LYS A 34 -2.53 40.34 -25.39
C LYS A 34 -1.75 39.94 -24.15
N SER A 35 -0.94 40.85 -23.62
CA SER A 35 -0.15 40.61 -22.41
C SER A 35 -1.02 40.46 -21.16
N THR A 36 -2.07 41.26 -21.00
CA THR A 36 -3.01 41.12 -19.87
C THR A 36 -3.79 39.82 -19.96
N PHE A 37 -4.27 39.45 -21.15
CA PHE A 37 -4.96 38.18 -21.35
C PHE A 37 -4.05 36.97 -21.06
N ALA A 38 -2.80 36.99 -21.53
CA ALA A 38 -1.83 35.94 -21.23
C ALA A 38 -1.52 35.85 -19.73
N PHE A 39 -1.43 37.00 -19.04
CA PHE A 39 -1.22 37.06 -17.60
C PHE A 39 -2.42 36.50 -16.82
N ASP A 40 -3.65 36.85 -17.20
CA ASP A 40 -4.86 36.32 -16.57
C ASP A 40 -4.98 34.81 -16.76
N LYS A 41 -4.67 34.29 -17.95
CA LYS A 41 -4.60 32.84 -18.20
C LYS A 41 -3.58 32.14 -17.30
N GLN A 42 -2.37 32.70 -17.16
CA GLN A 42 -1.35 32.15 -16.26
C GLN A 42 -1.78 32.20 -14.80
N LYS A 43 -2.45 33.28 -14.38
CA LYS A 43 -2.99 33.43 -13.03
C LYS A 43 -4.04 32.36 -12.71
N ASP A 44 -4.90 32.03 -13.66
CA ASP A 44 -5.89 30.96 -13.51
C ASP A 44 -5.24 29.58 -13.48
N GLU A 45 -4.20 29.34 -14.29
CA GLU A 45 -3.40 28.10 -14.22
C GLU A 45 -2.72 27.93 -12.85
N VAL A 46 -2.17 29.01 -12.28
CA VAL A 46 -1.55 28.99 -10.95
C VAL A 46 -2.60 28.71 -9.87
N LYS A 47 -3.76 29.37 -9.91
CA LYS A 47 -4.88 29.07 -8.98
C LYS A 47 -5.34 27.62 -9.07
N ASN A 48 -5.45 27.07 -10.28
CA ASN A 48 -5.82 25.67 -10.47
C ASN A 48 -4.76 24.71 -9.92
N LYS A 49 -3.47 25.04 -10.04
CA LYS A 49 -2.39 24.27 -9.40
C LYS A 49 -2.46 24.36 -7.88
N GLU A 50 -2.74 25.54 -7.33
CA GLU A 50 -2.90 25.77 -5.89
C GLU A 50 -4.05 24.93 -5.31
N ILE A 51 -5.21 24.90 -5.97
CA ILE A 51 -6.35 24.06 -5.57
C ILE A 51 -5.96 22.57 -5.56
N LYS A 52 -5.23 22.11 -6.59
CA LYS A 52 -4.76 20.71 -6.66
C LYS A 52 -3.77 20.38 -5.56
N ILE A 53 -2.87 21.30 -5.21
CA ILE A 53 -1.91 21.14 -4.12
C ILE A 53 -2.65 21.05 -2.77
N ASN A 54 -3.58 21.97 -2.51
CA ASN A 54 -4.39 21.95 -1.28
C ASN A 54 -5.19 20.65 -1.14
N HIS A 55 -5.78 20.15 -2.24
CA HIS A 55 -6.50 18.88 -2.20
C HIS A 55 -5.58 17.70 -1.85
N LYS A 56 -4.37 17.66 -2.43
CA LYS A 56 -3.36 16.64 -2.09
C LYS A 56 -2.89 16.76 -0.64
N GLN A 57 -2.77 17.96 -0.11
CA GLN A 57 -2.35 18.20 1.27
C GLN A 57 -3.40 17.66 2.26
N ILE A 58 -4.69 17.93 2.01
CA ILE A 58 -5.79 17.38 2.79
C ILE A 58 -5.80 15.84 2.73
N GLU A 59 -5.59 15.25 1.54
CA GLU A 59 -5.53 13.79 1.40
C GLU A 59 -4.34 13.17 2.16
N LEU A 60 -3.18 13.83 2.15
CA LEU A 60 -1.99 13.40 2.88
C LEU A 60 -2.22 13.46 4.40
N GLU A 61 -2.81 14.54 4.92
CA GLU A 61 -3.15 14.68 6.34
C GLU A 61 -4.14 13.60 6.78
N ARG A 62 -5.12 13.28 5.94
CA ARG A 62 -6.06 12.17 6.18
C ARG A 62 -5.34 10.83 6.26
N LYS A 63 -4.48 10.51 5.28
CA LYS A 63 -3.70 9.26 5.28
C LYS A 63 -2.77 9.17 6.48
N GLN A 64 -2.14 10.27 6.87
CA GLN A 64 -1.28 10.32 8.06
C GLN A 64 -2.07 10.03 9.34
N THR A 65 -3.28 10.57 9.45
CA THR A 65 -4.19 10.32 10.58
C THR A 65 -4.63 8.85 10.62
N GLU A 66 -5.04 8.28 9.49
CA GLU A 66 -5.42 6.87 9.37
C GLU A 66 -4.25 5.93 9.75
N LEU A 67 -3.03 6.29 9.35
CA LEU A 67 -1.82 5.51 9.64
C LEU A 67 -1.44 5.57 11.12
N GLN A 68 -1.55 6.75 11.77
CA GLN A 68 -1.40 6.87 13.22
C GLN A 68 -2.45 6.06 13.99
N GLN A 69 -3.72 6.08 13.56
CA GLN A 69 -4.77 5.28 14.17
C GLN A 69 -4.51 3.77 14.01
N CYS A 70 -3.99 3.34 12.86
CA CYS A 70 -3.60 1.95 12.64
C CYS A 70 -2.44 1.54 13.57
N GLN A 71 -1.41 2.37 13.68
CA GLN A 71 -0.28 2.12 14.60
C GLN A 71 -0.71 2.03 16.06
N ASN A 72 -1.59 2.94 16.51
CA ASN A 72 -2.10 2.93 17.88
C ASN A 72 -2.92 1.68 18.18
N ARG A 73 -3.79 1.25 17.24
CA ARG A 73 -4.54 -0.01 17.37
C ARG A 73 -3.61 -1.21 17.50
N HIS A 74 -2.61 -1.29 16.62
CA HIS A 74 -1.66 -2.40 16.62
C HIS A 74 -0.80 -2.44 17.90
N GLN A 75 -0.34 -1.30 18.41
CA GLN A 75 0.39 -1.23 19.68
C GLN A 75 -0.49 -1.65 20.86
N THR A 76 -1.76 -1.22 20.88
CA THR A 76 -2.71 -1.57 21.94
C THR A 76 -3.02 -3.08 21.96
N GLU A 77 -3.26 -3.67 20.79
CA GLU A 77 -3.49 -5.12 20.67
C GLU A 77 -2.25 -5.92 21.07
N LYS A 78 -1.06 -5.48 20.66
CA LYS A 78 0.20 -6.12 21.07
C LYS A 78 0.36 -6.11 22.59
N GLN A 79 0.07 -4.99 23.26
CA GLN A 79 0.12 -4.90 24.72
C GLN A 79 -0.89 -5.83 25.40
N LYS A 80 -2.13 -5.89 24.89
CA LYS A 80 -3.16 -6.82 25.39
C LYS A 80 -2.74 -8.28 25.26
N LEU A 81 -2.21 -8.67 24.10
CA LEU A 81 -1.72 -10.04 23.87
C LEU A 81 -0.54 -10.38 24.79
N GLN A 82 0.38 -9.44 25.00
CA GLN A 82 1.49 -9.64 25.94
C GLN A 82 0.99 -9.81 27.38
N GLN A 83 -0.02 -9.05 27.80
CA GLN A 83 -0.62 -9.19 29.12
C GLN A 83 -1.31 -10.55 29.29
N GLN A 84 -2.14 -10.95 28.31
CA GLN A 84 -2.80 -12.26 28.32
C GLN A 84 -1.79 -13.41 28.35
N ASN A 85 -0.69 -13.31 27.60
CA ASN A 85 0.36 -14.34 27.63
C ASN A 85 1.06 -14.40 28.99
N ARG A 86 1.32 -13.26 29.65
CA ARG A 86 1.88 -13.26 31.01
C ARG A 86 0.93 -13.93 32.00
N GLU A 87 -0.36 -13.64 31.93
CA GLU A 87 -1.37 -14.27 32.79
C GLU A 87 -1.44 -15.80 32.57
N LYS A 88 -1.38 -16.25 31.31
CA LYS A 88 -1.31 -17.69 30.98
C LYS A 88 -0.04 -18.35 31.51
N ILE A 89 1.12 -17.70 31.42
CA ILE A 89 2.38 -18.23 31.95
C ILE A 89 2.27 -18.40 33.47
N VAL A 90 1.77 -17.40 34.18
CA VAL A 90 1.57 -17.48 35.65
C VAL A 90 0.63 -18.64 36.01
N LEU A 91 -0.46 -18.83 35.25
CA LEU A 91 -1.37 -19.95 35.48
C LEU A 91 -0.68 -21.31 35.25
N ILE A 92 0.13 -21.43 34.19
CA ILE A 92 0.89 -22.64 33.90
C ILE A 92 1.90 -22.92 35.01
N GLU A 93 2.63 -21.91 35.49
CA GLU A 93 3.57 -22.03 36.60
C GLU A 93 2.87 -22.49 37.89
N GLN A 94 1.70 -21.94 38.21
CA GLN A 94 0.89 -22.40 39.33
C GLN A 94 0.47 -23.87 39.19
N LYS A 95 0.05 -24.29 37.98
CA LYS A 95 -0.32 -25.69 37.72
C LYS A 95 0.86 -26.64 37.76
N LEU A 96 2.03 -26.22 37.31
CA LEU A 96 3.27 -26.97 37.44
C LEU A 96 3.66 -27.15 38.90
N SER A 97 3.55 -26.09 39.71
CA SER A 97 3.80 -26.18 41.17
C SER A 97 2.85 -27.17 41.85
N GLN A 98 1.55 -27.11 41.55
CA GLN A 98 0.56 -28.07 42.07
C GLN A 98 0.88 -29.51 41.66
N THR A 99 1.35 -29.69 40.42
CA THR A 99 1.74 -31.01 39.91
C THR A 99 2.98 -31.53 40.64
N ALA A 100 3.97 -30.69 40.88
CA ALA A 100 5.17 -31.05 41.64
C ALA A 100 4.81 -31.50 43.06
N GLU A 101 3.94 -30.77 43.76
CA GLU A 101 3.46 -31.16 45.10
C GLU A 101 2.74 -32.52 45.10
N LEU A 102 1.96 -32.81 44.06
CA LEU A 102 1.30 -34.12 43.92
C LEU A 102 2.30 -35.24 43.63
N VAL A 103 3.30 -34.99 42.80
CA VAL A 103 4.39 -35.95 42.53
C VAL A 103 5.13 -36.28 43.82
N ASP A 104 5.47 -35.29 44.64
CA ASP A 104 6.11 -35.50 45.93
C ASP A 104 5.24 -36.32 46.89
N LYS A 105 3.93 -36.06 46.94
CA LYS A 105 2.99 -36.86 47.74
C LYS A 105 2.92 -38.32 47.26
N ILE A 106 2.91 -38.55 45.96
CA ILE A 106 2.91 -39.90 45.38
C ILE A 106 4.23 -40.61 45.69
N ALA A 107 5.36 -39.92 45.60
CA ALA A 107 6.66 -40.48 45.95
C ALA A 107 6.72 -40.88 47.44
N CYS A 108 6.25 -40.02 48.34
CA CYS A 108 6.14 -40.33 49.76
C CYS A 108 5.21 -41.52 50.04
N ALA A 109 4.04 -41.57 49.38
CA ALA A 109 3.10 -42.69 49.52
C ALA A 109 3.70 -44.00 49.00
N SER A 110 4.46 -43.96 47.91
CA SER A 110 5.14 -45.13 47.34
C SER A 110 6.23 -45.64 48.29
N ALA A 111 7.04 -44.75 48.87
CA ALA A 111 8.06 -45.13 49.86
C ALA A 111 7.44 -45.76 51.12
N LEU A 112 6.29 -45.23 51.59
CA LEU A 112 5.54 -45.81 52.69
C LEU A 112 4.99 -47.20 52.33
N TYR A 113 4.50 -47.39 51.11
CA TYR A 113 4.02 -48.68 50.63
C TYR A 113 5.15 -49.72 50.57
N ASP A 114 6.32 -49.35 50.07
CA ASP A 114 7.48 -50.24 50.04
C ASP A 114 7.92 -50.65 51.45
N TYR A 115 7.89 -49.69 52.39
CA TYR A 115 8.17 -49.97 53.81
C TYR A 115 7.15 -50.92 54.44
N THR A 116 5.85 -50.69 54.24
CA THR A 116 4.81 -51.58 54.80
C THR A 116 4.83 -52.96 54.17
N LYS A 117 5.16 -53.05 52.87
CA LYS A 117 5.36 -54.33 52.18
C LYS A 117 6.51 -55.13 52.80
N SER A 118 7.68 -54.52 52.98
CA SER A 118 8.82 -55.17 53.65
C SER A 118 8.47 -55.61 55.07
N ARG A 119 7.74 -54.79 55.82
CA ARG A 119 7.31 -55.13 57.17
C ARG A 119 6.27 -56.24 57.22
N THR A 120 5.44 -56.38 56.19
CA THR A 120 4.50 -57.49 56.03
C THR A 120 5.24 -58.80 55.81
N GLU A 121 6.34 -58.78 55.05
CA GLU A 121 7.23 -59.95 54.88
C GLU A 121 7.86 -60.36 56.22
N ASP A 122 8.28 -59.41 57.06
CA ASP A 122 8.77 -59.70 58.42
C ASP A 122 7.68 -60.30 59.32
N TYR A 123 6.46 -59.73 59.28
CA TYR A 123 5.33 -60.28 60.05
C TYR A 123 4.95 -61.69 59.62
N GLN A 124 5.09 -62.02 58.33
CA GLN A 124 4.88 -63.37 57.82
C GLN A 124 5.89 -64.35 58.46
N GLN A 125 7.16 -63.97 58.59
CA GLN A 125 8.17 -64.80 59.27
C GLN A 125 7.83 -65.03 60.75
N TYR A 126 7.34 -64.00 61.45
CA TYR A 126 6.88 -64.14 62.83
C TYR A 126 5.64 -65.04 62.95
N ALA A 127 4.71 -64.94 62.00
CA ALA A 127 3.53 -65.80 61.95
C ALA A 127 3.93 -67.27 61.72
N ASP A 128 4.86 -67.53 60.79
CA ASP A 128 5.38 -68.87 60.52
C ASP A 128 6.13 -69.44 61.74
N PHE A 129 6.92 -68.61 62.42
CA PHE A 129 7.59 -69.00 63.67
C PHE A 129 6.58 -69.32 64.78
N ALA A 130 5.56 -68.49 64.98
CA ALA A 130 4.51 -68.73 65.97
C ALA A 130 3.74 -70.02 65.66
N LEU A 131 3.49 -70.31 64.38
CA LEU A 131 2.88 -71.56 63.92
C LEU A 131 3.78 -72.77 64.25
N GLN A 132 5.08 -72.66 64.03
CA GLN A 132 6.05 -73.69 64.40
C GLN A 132 6.12 -73.92 65.91
N VAL A 133 6.09 -72.85 66.72
CA VAL A 133 6.07 -72.95 68.18
C VAL A 133 4.77 -73.59 68.67
N LYS A 134 3.62 -73.18 68.12
CA LYS A 134 2.32 -73.81 68.40
C LYS A 134 2.35 -75.31 68.10
N ASN A 135 2.83 -75.69 66.91
CA ASN A 135 2.97 -77.10 66.54
C ASN A 135 3.89 -77.86 67.50
N ARG A 136 4.96 -77.24 68.01
CA ARG A 136 5.84 -77.85 69.03
C ARG A 136 5.20 -77.96 70.41
N ILE A 137 4.30 -77.05 70.78
CA ILE A 137 3.56 -77.08 72.05
C ILE A 137 2.47 -78.15 71.98
N ASP A 138 1.72 -78.24 70.88
CA ASP A 138 0.69 -79.26 70.65
C ASP A 138 1.27 -80.70 70.66
N HIS A 139 2.59 -80.86 70.49
CA HIS A 139 3.29 -82.15 70.47
C HIS A 139 4.10 -82.46 71.74
N LYS A 140 3.96 -81.67 72.83
CA LYS A 140 4.56 -81.99 74.13
C LYS A 140 3.53 -82.61 75.07
N PRO A 141 3.78 -83.80 75.67
CA PRO A 141 2.94 -84.31 76.74
C PRO A 141 3.12 -83.42 77.98
N VAL A 142 2.01 -82.87 78.47
CA VAL A 142 1.95 -81.96 79.62
C VAL A 142 2.29 -82.74 80.91
N PRO A 143 3.31 -82.35 81.69
CA PRO A 143 3.52 -82.86 83.04
C PRO A 143 2.45 -82.27 83.98
N GLN A 144 1.85 -83.12 84.80
CA GLN A 144 0.83 -82.76 85.78
C GLN A 144 1.44 -82.00 86.97
N ASP A 145 0.61 -81.05 87.42
CA ASP A 145 0.56 -80.39 88.73
C ASP A 145 1.35 -79.07 88.94
N MET A 146 0.56 -78.04 89.30
CA MET A 146 0.91 -76.66 89.71
C MET A 146 1.21 -75.59 88.64
N ASP A 147 0.40 -75.48 87.57
CA ASP A 147 0.51 -74.31 86.65
C ASP A 147 -0.77 -73.93 85.87
N GLN A 148 -1.93 -74.50 86.19
CA GLN A 148 -3.16 -74.28 85.41
C GLN A 148 -3.78 -72.88 85.59
N ILE A 149 -3.65 -72.26 86.77
CA ILE A 149 -4.26 -70.95 87.05
C ILE A 149 -3.49 -69.82 86.34
N THR A 150 -2.16 -69.88 86.34
CA THR A 150 -1.29 -68.92 85.64
C THR A 150 -1.51 -69.01 84.12
N GLN A 151 -1.58 -70.23 83.58
CA GLN A 151 -1.85 -70.46 82.14
C GLN A 151 -3.25 -69.97 81.72
N ILE A 152 -4.28 -70.17 82.54
CA ILE A 152 -5.64 -69.65 82.27
C ILE A 152 -5.64 -68.11 82.30
N GLN A 153 -4.88 -67.48 83.20
CA GLN A 153 -4.79 -66.03 83.28
C GLN A 153 -4.06 -65.44 82.06
N THR A 154 -2.91 -66.02 81.67
CA THR A 154 -2.19 -65.63 80.45
C THR A 154 -3.05 -65.82 79.20
N TYR A 155 -3.83 -66.92 79.14
CA TYR A 155 -4.76 -67.15 78.04
C TYR A 155 -5.85 -66.06 77.97
N LYS A 156 -6.42 -65.65 79.10
CA LYS A 156 -7.41 -64.55 79.14
C LYS A 156 -6.81 -63.22 78.67
N ASP A 157 -5.59 -62.90 79.08
CA ASP A 157 -4.90 -61.67 78.67
C ASP A 157 -4.59 -61.69 77.15
N CYS A 158 -4.19 -62.84 76.61
CA CYS A 158 -4.02 -63.03 75.17
C CYS A 158 -5.33 -62.87 74.40
N VAL A 159 -6.44 -63.44 74.89
CA VAL A 159 -7.76 -63.29 74.26
C VAL A 159 -8.21 -61.82 74.30
N HIS A 160 -8.01 -61.12 75.42
CA HIS A 160 -8.33 -59.69 75.51
C HIS A 160 -7.49 -58.86 74.52
N PHE A 161 -6.18 -59.11 74.43
CA PHE A 161 -5.31 -58.43 73.48
C PHE A 161 -5.76 -58.69 72.04
N PHE A 162 -6.09 -59.94 71.69
CA PHE A 162 -6.55 -60.32 70.36
C PHE A 162 -7.86 -59.61 69.99
N ASN A 163 -8.82 -59.57 70.92
CA ASN A 163 -10.08 -58.84 70.72
C ASN A 163 -9.83 -57.34 70.52
N GLN A 164 -8.94 -56.74 71.30
CA GLN A 164 -8.59 -55.32 71.15
C GLN A 164 -7.94 -55.02 69.79
N GLN A 165 -7.06 -55.91 69.30
CA GLN A 165 -6.45 -55.76 67.99
C GLN A 165 -7.48 -55.96 66.87
N ASN A 166 -8.38 -56.93 66.98
CA ASN A 166 -9.47 -57.12 66.02
C ASN A 166 -10.38 -55.90 65.92
N THR A 167 -10.73 -55.25 67.03
CA THR A 167 -11.52 -54.01 67.00
C THR A 167 -10.78 -52.88 66.28
N LYS A 168 -9.45 -52.74 66.49
CA LYS A 168 -8.66 -51.73 65.77
C LYS A 168 -8.61 -52.01 64.27
N ILE A 169 -8.41 -53.27 63.88
CA ILE A 169 -8.41 -53.69 62.47
C ILE A 169 -9.77 -53.41 61.83
N GLN A 170 -10.89 -53.69 62.52
CA GLN A 170 -12.23 -53.36 62.02
C GLN A 170 -12.40 -51.85 61.78
N ILE A 171 -11.98 -51.00 62.72
CA ILE A 171 -12.05 -49.55 62.57
C ILE A 171 -11.20 -49.06 61.39
N GLU A 172 -10.00 -49.63 61.20
CA GLU A 172 -9.14 -49.28 60.06
C GLU A 172 -9.74 -49.75 58.73
N ASN A 173 -10.35 -50.93 58.68
CA ASN A 173 -11.05 -51.42 57.48
C ASN A 173 -12.23 -50.53 57.12
N GLU A 174 -13.09 -50.16 58.08
CA GLU A 174 -14.21 -49.23 57.84
C GLU A 174 -13.72 -47.87 57.31
N LYS A 175 -12.57 -47.40 57.79
CA LYS A 175 -11.95 -46.16 57.31
C LYS A 175 -11.38 -46.33 55.90
N ALA A 176 -10.75 -47.46 55.59
CA ALA A 176 -10.26 -47.79 54.26
C ALA A 176 -11.41 -47.87 53.24
N ASP A 177 -12.53 -48.51 53.61
CA ASP A 177 -13.73 -48.59 52.77
C ASP A 177 -14.31 -47.20 52.47
N LYS A 178 -14.39 -46.32 53.48
CA LYS A 178 -14.82 -44.92 53.27
C LYS A 178 -13.87 -44.16 52.35
N ASN A 179 -12.56 -44.35 52.51
CA ASN A 179 -11.57 -43.70 51.64
C ASN A 179 -11.67 -44.22 50.20
N LEU A 180 -11.90 -45.52 50.00
CA LEU A 180 -12.12 -46.11 48.68
C LEU A 180 -13.37 -45.53 48.01
N GLN A 181 -14.48 -45.41 48.74
CA GLN A 181 -15.70 -44.78 48.23
C GLN A 181 -15.48 -43.31 47.84
N GLN A 182 -14.74 -42.55 48.65
CA GLN A 182 -14.40 -41.15 48.33
C GLN A 182 -13.52 -41.05 47.09
N LEU A 183 -12.52 -41.93 46.95
CA LEU A 183 -11.64 -41.95 45.80
C LEU A 183 -12.42 -42.30 44.52
N GLN A 184 -13.34 -43.25 44.62
CA GLN A 184 -14.19 -43.64 43.49
C GLN A 184 -15.08 -42.47 43.06
N PHE A 185 -15.70 -41.75 44.00
CA PHE A 185 -16.46 -40.54 43.69
C PHE A 185 -15.61 -39.44 43.03
N GLN A 186 -14.35 -39.28 43.46
CA GLN A 186 -13.44 -38.32 42.82
C GLN A 186 -13.10 -38.72 41.38
N VAL A 187 -12.84 -40.02 41.13
CA VAL A 187 -12.58 -40.55 39.79
C VAL A 187 -13.77 -40.30 38.87
N ASP A 188 -15.00 -40.57 39.33
CA ASP A 188 -16.23 -40.35 38.55
C ASP A 188 -16.41 -38.87 38.17
N ASN A 189 -16.10 -37.95 39.10
CA ASN A 189 -16.14 -36.52 38.84
C ASN A 189 -15.09 -36.09 37.82
N TYR A 190 -13.85 -36.57 37.93
CA TYR A 190 -12.79 -36.26 36.96
C TYR A 190 -13.12 -36.82 35.57
N GLN A 191 -13.72 -38.00 35.50
CA GLN A 191 -14.15 -38.58 34.23
C GLN A 191 -15.25 -37.74 33.57
N THR A 192 -16.19 -37.22 34.37
CA THR A 192 -17.23 -36.30 33.89
C THR A 192 -16.64 -34.97 33.41
N GLU A 193 -15.71 -34.39 34.16
CA GLU A 193 -15.04 -33.13 33.78
C GLU A 193 -14.21 -33.31 32.50
N LEU A 194 -13.53 -34.44 32.36
CA LEU A 194 -12.77 -34.77 31.16
C LEU A 194 -13.69 -34.91 29.94
N GLN A 195 -14.83 -35.59 30.07
CA GLN A 195 -15.82 -35.70 28.99
C GLN A 195 -16.34 -34.33 28.54
N GLN A 196 -16.62 -33.43 29.47
CA GLN A 196 -17.05 -32.06 29.15
C GLN A 196 -15.95 -31.27 28.43
N LYS A 197 -14.69 -31.38 28.86
CA LYS A 197 -13.57 -30.73 28.18
C LYS A 197 -13.39 -31.26 26.76
N VAL A 198 -13.47 -32.57 26.57
CA VAL A 198 -13.40 -33.18 25.24
C VAL A 198 -14.52 -32.67 24.33
N PHE A 199 -15.75 -32.60 24.83
CA PHE A 199 -16.89 -32.07 24.09
C PHE A 199 -16.68 -30.59 23.69
N ASN A 200 -16.19 -29.76 24.61
CA ASN A 200 -15.94 -28.35 24.33
C ASN A 200 -14.85 -28.17 23.26
N VAL A 201 -13.74 -28.92 23.35
CA VAL A 201 -12.67 -28.88 22.35
C VAL A 201 -13.17 -29.35 20.98
N GLN A 202 -14.03 -30.36 20.92
CA GLN A 202 -14.64 -30.80 19.65
C GLN A 202 -15.49 -29.71 19.01
N ASN A 203 -16.27 -28.97 19.80
CA ASN A 203 -17.06 -27.85 19.28
C ASN A 203 -16.17 -26.70 18.80
N GLU A 204 -15.10 -26.37 19.51
CA GLU A 204 -14.13 -25.35 19.07
C GLU A 204 -13.45 -25.74 17.76
N ILE A 205 -13.08 -27.01 17.60
CA ILE A 205 -12.53 -27.54 16.34
C ILE A 205 -13.53 -27.34 15.19
N GLN A 206 -14.80 -27.71 15.37
CA GLN A 206 -15.82 -27.52 14.34
C GLN A 206 -16.03 -26.05 13.96
N GLN A 207 -15.99 -25.13 14.93
CA GLN A 207 -16.10 -23.70 14.66
C GLN A 207 -14.89 -23.19 13.85
N LEU A 208 -13.68 -23.63 14.20
CA LEU A 208 -12.47 -23.28 13.47
C LEU A 208 -12.50 -23.85 12.05
N GLU A 209 -12.97 -25.07 11.85
CA GLU A 209 -13.14 -25.67 10.52
C GLU A 209 -14.10 -24.85 9.65
N GLN A 210 -15.23 -24.40 10.19
CA GLN A 210 -16.17 -23.52 9.47
C GLN A 210 -15.55 -22.17 9.11
N GLN A 211 -14.78 -21.56 10.02
CA GLN A 211 -14.07 -20.31 9.73
C GLN A 211 -13.03 -20.48 8.63
N ILE A 212 -12.28 -21.59 8.64
CA ILE A 212 -11.31 -21.93 7.58
C ILE A 212 -12.01 -22.08 6.23
N LEU A 213 -13.17 -22.73 6.18
CA LEU A 213 -13.96 -22.84 4.95
C LEU A 213 -14.38 -21.46 4.43
N GLY A 214 -14.88 -20.58 5.29
CA GLY A 214 -15.26 -19.21 4.91
C GLY A 214 -14.10 -18.41 4.33
N VAL A 215 -12.93 -18.43 5.00
CA VAL A 215 -11.72 -17.74 4.51
C VAL A 215 -11.25 -18.30 3.17
N ASN A 216 -11.36 -19.62 2.96
CA ASN A 216 -10.99 -20.24 1.68
C ASN A 216 -11.91 -19.81 0.53
N GLU A 217 -13.21 -19.66 0.78
CA GLU A 217 -14.16 -19.17 -0.22
C GLU A 217 -13.89 -17.70 -0.58
N GLU A 218 -13.68 -16.84 0.42
CA GLU A 218 -13.31 -15.44 0.20
C GLU A 218 -12.00 -15.31 -0.58
N THR A 219 -11.00 -16.14 -0.25
CA THR A 219 -9.70 -16.14 -0.94
C THR A 219 -9.84 -16.55 -2.41
N LYS A 220 -10.70 -17.53 -2.71
CA LYS A 220 -10.99 -17.95 -4.09
C LYS A 220 -11.67 -16.83 -4.88
N ASP A 221 -12.67 -16.17 -4.29
CA ASP A 221 -13.37 -15.07 -4.95
C ASP A 221 -12.40 -13.90 -5.24
N LEU A 222 -11.59 -13.51 -4.25
CA LEU A 222 -10.58 -12.47 -4.40
C LEU A 222 -9.56 -12.81 -5.50
N THR A 223 -9.16 -14.08 -5.60
CA THR A 223 -8.25 -14.56 -6.64
C THR A 223 -8.87 -14.45 -8.04
N LEU A 224 -10.16 -14.81 -8.18
CA LEU A 224 -10.88 -14.68 -9.45
C LEU A 224 -11.01 -13.20 -9.86
N GLN A 225 -11.39 -12.33 -8.93
CA GLN A 225 -11.46 -10.89 -9.16
C GLN A 225 -10.11 -10.31 -9.59
N TYR A 226 -9.01 -10.74 -8.96
CA TYR A 226 -7.66 -10.33 -9.32
C TYR A 226 -7.29 -10.76 -10.74
N GLN A 227 -7.61 -12.00 -11.14
CA GLN A 227 -7.36 -12.49 -12.50
C GLN A 227 -8.16 -11.70 -13.55
N LEU A 228 -9.42 -11.36 -13.27
CA LEU A 228 -10.25 -10.52 -14.13
C LEU A 228 -9.62 -9.12 -14.29
N LEU A 229 -9.18 -8.51 -13.19
CA LEU A 229 -8.51 -7.20 -13.22
C LEU A 229 -7.21 -7.24 -14.05
N GLN A 230 -6.43 -8.33 -13.96
CA GLN A 230 -5.24 -8.50 -14.80
C GLN A 230 -5.59 -8.59 -16.28
N ALA A 231 -6.64 -9.34 -16.64
CA ALA A 231 -7.10 -9.44 -18.02
C ALA A 231 -7.56 -8.08 -18.58
N ASP A 232 -8.33 -7.31 -17.80
CA ASP A 232 -8.78 -5.97 -18.17
C ASP A 232 -7.61 -4.99 -18.33
N LYS A 233 -6.63 -5.06 -17.42
CA LYS A 233 -5.40 -4.27 -17.52
C LYS A 233 -4.66 -4.60 -18.82
N ALA A 234 -4.46 -5.88 -19.13
CA ALA A 234 -3.77 -6.31 -20.34
C ALA A 234 -4.51 -5.83 -21.61
N ALA A 235 -5.83 -5.96 -21.65
CA ALA A 235 -6.65 -5.48 -22.76
C ALA A 235 -6.54 -3.95 -22.94
N THR A 236 -6.55 -3.20 -21.84
CA THR A 236 -6.44 -1.73 -21.87
C THR A 236 -5.04 -1.29 -22.31
N THR A 237 -3.98 -1.94 -21.82
CA THR A 237 -2.61 -1.70 -22.25
C THR A 237 -2.43 -1.99 -23.74
N ASN A 238 -3.00 -3.08 -24.26
CA ASN A 238 -2.96 -3.38 -25.69
C ASN A 238 -3.69 -2.34 -26.53
N LYS A 239 -4.87 -1.88 -26.11
CA LYS A 239 -5.59 -0.78 -26.80
C LYS A 239 -4.75 0.50 -26.84
N LEU A 240 -4.13 0.87 -25.72
CA LEU A 240 -3.25 2.04 -25.64
C LEU A 240 -2.02 1.88 -26.54
N HIS A 241 -1.42 0.70 -26.57
CA HIS A 241 -0.28 0.42 -27.44
C HIS A 241 -0.64 0.57 -28.93
N LEU A 242 -1.76 0.00 -29.37
CA LEU A 242 -2.24 0.14 -30.74
C LEU A 242 -2.49 1.61 -31.11
N LYS A 243 -3.12 2.38 -30.22
CA LYS A 243 -3.33 3.83 -30.44
C LYS A 243 -2.03 4.62 -30.51
N ASN A 244 -1.02 4.24 -29.73
CA ASN A 244 0.29 4.86 -29.81
C ASN A 244 0.98 4.55 -31.15
N VAL A 245 0.89 3.31 -31.63
CA VAL A 245 1.41 2.94 -32.96
C VAL A 245 0.70 3.70 -34.08
N GLU A 246 -0.63 3.82 -34.03
CA GLU A 246 -1.40 4.63 -34.98
C GLU A 246 -0.93 6.10 -35.01
N LEU A 247 -0.78 6.72 -33.83
CA LEU A 247 -0.30 8.09 -33.72
C LEU A 247 1.14 8.25 -34.23
N SER A 248 2.02 7.30 -33.94
CA SER A 248 3.40 7.32 -34.41
C SER A 248 3.47 7.22 -35.94
N ASN A 249 2.67 6.33 -36.54
CA ASN A 249 2.56 6.22 -38.00
C ASN A 249 1.99 7.50 -38.64
N LEU A 250 1.00 8.11 -38.01
CA LEU A 250 0.42 9.37 -38.48
C LEU A 250 1.43 10.51 -38.41
N TYR A 251 2.21 10.59 -37.33
CA TYR A 251 3.31 11.54 -37.20
C TYR A 251 4.37 11.36 -38.30
N THR A 252 4.82 10.12 -38.55
CA THR A 252 5.77 9.83 -39.63
C THR A 252 5.19 10.18 -41.01
N SER A 253 3.90 9.93 -41.23
CA SER A 253 3.22 10.26 -42.49
C SER A 253 3.14 11.78 -42.71
N LEU A 254 2.81 12.54 -41.67
CA LEU A 254 2.82 14.00 -41.70
C LEU A 254 4.22 14.55 -41.96
N GLN A 255 5.23 14.01 -41.28
CA GLN A 255 6.62 14.40 -41.49
C GLN A 255 7.07 14.15 -42.94
N ASN A 256 6.74 12.98 -43.50
CA ASN A 256 7.04 12.66 -44.90
C ASN A 256 6.29 13.57 -45.88
N LEU A 257 5.04 13.90 -45.59
CA LEU A 257 4.25 14.82 -46.40
C LEU A 257 4.89 16.22 -46.40
N MET A 258 5.32 16.71 -45.24
CA MET A 258 6.03 17.98 -45.11
C MET A 258 7.31 18.00 -45.95
N LEU A 259 8.15 16.97 -45.85
CA LEU A 259 9.38 16.85 -46.65
C LEU A 259 9.10 16.80 -48.16
N ARG A 260 7.97 16.23 -48.57
CA ARG A 260 7.55 16.21 -49.98
C ARG A 260 7.05 17.55 -50.46
N ILE A 261 6.36 18.32 -49.62
CA ILE A 261 5.76 19.61 -49.98
C ILE A 261 6.79 20.75 -49.94
N GLU A 262 7.77 20.68 -49.04
CA GLU A 262 8.85 21.65 -48.88
C GLU A 262 9.48 22.12 -50.20
N PRO A 263 9.94 21.25 -51.12
CA PRO A 263 10.51 21.68 -52.38
C PRO A 263 9.49 22.36 -53.32
N TYR A 264 8.20 22.02 -53.26
CA TYR A 264 7.18 22.68 -54.09
C TYR A 264 6.89 24.10 -53.59
N VAL A 265 6.86 24.28 -52.27
CA VAL A 265 6.70 25.60 -51.63
C VAL A 265 7.91 26.47 -51.92
N GLU A 266 9.12 25.94 -51.76
CA GLU A 266 10.37 26.63 -52.06
C GLU A 266 10.48 27.00 -53.55
N ASN A 267 10.11 26.08 -54.46
CA ASN A 267 10.08 26.35 -55.89
C ASN A 267 9.03 27.42 -56.26
N ARG A 268 7.85 27.39 -55.65
CA ARG A 268 6.83 28.43 -55.85
C ARG A 268 7.34 29.78 -55.37
N HIS A 269 7.87 29.87 -54.16
CA HIS A 269 8.40 31.12 -53.61
C HIS A 269 9.57 31.64 -54.44
N THR A 270 10.44 30.76 -54.93
CA THR A 270 11.55 31.14 -55.82
C THR A 270 11.05 31.66 -57.16
N ARG A 271 10.09 31.00 -57.80
CA ARG A 271 9.49 31.47 -59.06
C ARG A 271 8.76 32.80 -58.88
N SER A 272 7.93 32.92 -57.83
CA SER A 272 7.21 34.15 -57.52
C SER A 272 8.17 35.30 -57.20
N ALA A 273 9.25 35.05 -56.46
CA ALA A 273 10.27 36.06 -56.18
C ALA A 273 11.09 36.45 -57.41
N GLN A 274 11.27 35.56 -58.39
CA GLN A 274 11.92 35.88 -59.67
C GLN A 274 11.00 36.69 -60.60
N GLN A 275 9.69 36.42 -60.57
CA GLN A 275 8.69 37.11 -61.38
C GLN A 275 8.16 38.41 -60.75
N ALA A 276 8.46 38.64 -59.46
CA ALA A 276 8.04 39.85 -58.76
C ALA A 276 8.57 41.10 -59.46
N THR A 277 7.66 42.04 -59.69
CA THR A 277 7.95 43.34 -60.27
C THR A 277 8.71 44.21 -59.26
N PHE A 278 9.45 45.20 -59.76
CA PHE A 278 10.26 46.07 -58.91
C PHE A 278 9.44 46.82 -57.84
N ASN A 279 8.19 47.16 -58.19
CA ASN A 279 7.24 47.79 -57.28
C ASN A 279 6.80 46.84 -56.13
N GLU A 280 6.76 45.54 -56.38
CA GLU A 280 6.43 44.52 -55.36
C GLU A 280 7.62 44.22 -54.45
N LEU A 281 8.85 44.33 -54.96
CA LEU A 281 10.08 44.10 -54.19
C LEU A 281 10.42 45.26 -53.24
N VAL A 282 10.21 46.50 -53.67
CA VAL A 282 10.59 47.71 -52.90
C VAL A 282 9.39 48.35 -52.19
N GLY A 283 8.17 47.97 -52.58
CA GLY A 283 6.94 48.61 -52.13
C GLY A 283 6.67 49.93 -52.85
N THR A 284 5.39 50.27 -53.03
CA THR A 284 4.90 51.41 -53.84
C THR A 284 5.20 52.81 -53.28
N LYS A 285 6.13 52.96 -52.32
CA LYS A 285 6.31 54.19 -51.54
C LYS A 285 7.75 54.73 -51.49
N ASN A 286 8.62 54.37 -52.43
CA ASN A 286 9.97 54.92 -52.47
C ASN A 286 10.11 56.04 -53.52
N GLN A 287 9.63 57.24 -53.18
CA GLN A 287 9.60 58.41 -54.07
C GLN A 287 10.99 58.82 -54.59
N GLN A 288 12.02 58.69 -53.76
CA GLN A 288 13.40 59.01 -54.14
C GLN A 288 13.96 58.04 -55.19
N LEU A 289 13.61 56.74 -55.09
CA LEU A 289 14.02 55.74 -56.07
C LEU A 289 13.32 55.96 -57.42
N GLU A 290 12.06 56.40 -57.41
CA GLU A 290 11.31 56.70 -58.63
C GLU A 290 11.81 57.95 -59.35
N GLU A 291 12.22 58.99 -58.63
CA GLU A 291 12.83 60.19 -59.21
C GLU A 291 14.19 59.87 -59.85
N HIS A 292 15.06 59.15 -59.14
CA HIS A 292 16.35 58.72 -59.69
C HIS A 292 16.20 57.75 -60.89
N ALA A 293 15.17 56.91 -60.89
CA ALA A 293 14.87 56.04 -62.04
C ALA A 293 14.39 56.84 -63.25
N LYS A 294 13.53 57.86 -63.06
CA LYS A 294 13.10 58.75 -64.15
C LYS A 294 14.27 59.52 -64.76
N ASP A 295 15.14 60.09 -63.93
CA ASP A 295 16.35 60.80 -64.37
C ASP A 295 17.27 59.90 -65.22
N LEU A 296 17.42 58.63 -64.86
CA LEU A 296 18.23 57.67 -65.63
C LEU A 296 17.53 57.18 -66.90
N MET A 297 16.22 57.02 -66.89
CA MET A 297 15.42 56.71 -68.09
C MET A 297 15.53 57.82 -69.13
N GLU A 298 15.42 59.08 -68.71
CA GLU A 298 15.51 60.25 -69.59
C GLU A 298 16.94 60.44 -70.16
N ARG A 299 17.98 60.18 -69.36
CA ARG A 299 19.38 60.36 -69.78
C ARG A 299 19.93 59.25 -70.67
N ALA A 300 19.46 58.01 -70.50
CA ALA A 300 20.07 56.85 -71.15
C ALA A 300 19.11 56.01 -72.02
N SER A 301 17.84 56.44 -72.17
CA SER A 301 16.80 55.76 -72.96
C SER A 301 16.64 54.27 -72.62
N VAL A 302 16.78 53.94 -71.34
CA VAL A 302 16.74 52.56 -70.83
C VAL A 302 15.34 52.24 -70.31
N SER A 303 14.92 50.97 -70.38
CA SER A 303 13.65 50.53 -69.81
C SER A 303 13.59 50.75 -68.28
N LYS A 304 12.39 50.95 -67.74
CA LYS A 304 12.16 51.25 -66.31
C LYS A 304 12.76 50.20 -65.38
N GLU A 305 12.68 48.92 -65.74
CA GLU A 305 13.22 47.81 -64.95
C GLU A 305 14.75 47.81 -64.93
N GLU A 306 15.37 48.13 -66.06
CA GLU A 306 16.81 48.12 -66.24
C GLU A 306 17.47 49.39 -65.64
N ALA A 307 16.72 50.50 -65.53
CA ALA A 307 17.08 51.66 -64.71
C ALA A 307 17.11 51.29 -63.21
N TYR A 308 16.10 50.58 -62.69
CA TYR A 308 16.11 50.13 -61.29
C TYR A 308 17.23 49.12 -61.00
N ARG A 309 17.50 48.18 -61.92
CA ARG A 309 18.65 47.26 -61.77
C ARG A 309 19.98 47.99 -61.68
N LYS A 310 20.19 49.02 -62.49
CA LYS A 310 21.42 49.83 -62.47
C LYS A 310 21.57 50.69 -61.20
N ILE A 311 20.47 51.18 -60.63
CA ILE A 311 20.48 52.01 -59.41
C ILE A 311 20.76 51.17 -58.17
N LEU A 312 20.14 50.00 -58.05
CA LEU A 312 20.24 49.16 -56.86
C LEU A 312 21.43 48.19 -56.91
N GLY A 313 21.83 47.79 -58.12
CA GLY A 313 22.86 46.78 -58.32
C GLY A 313 22.35 45.34 -58.09
N GLU A 314 22.95 44.39 -58.80
CA GLU A 314 22.52 42.98 -58.81
C GLU A 314 22.53 42.33 -57.41
N SER A 315 23.47 42.73 -56.54
CA SER A 315 23.60 42.23 -55.17
C SER A 315 22.45 42.67 -54.25
N LEU A 316 21.95 43.90 -54.41
CA LEU A 316 20.86 44.42 -53.58
C LEU A 316 19.51 43.92 -54.10
N GLU A 317 19.35 43.78 -55.41
CA GLU A 317 18.17 43.15 -56.03
C GLU A 317 18.01 41.69 -55.55
N ALA A 318 19.10 40.90 -55.53
CA ALA A 318 19.07 39.54 -55.02
C ALA A 318 18.61 39.47 -53.56
N LYS A 319 19.13 40.36 -52.70
CA LYS A 319 18.71 40.46 -51.29
C LYS A 319 17.25 40.86 -51.13
N LEU A 320 16.75 41.79 -51.95
CA LEU A 320 15.33 42.18 -51.94
C LEU A 320 14.42 41.02 -52.37
N ARG A 321 14.84 40.21 -53.35
CA ARG A 321 14.13 38.99 -53.74
C ARG A 321 14.14 37.95 -52.64
N ASP A 322 15.23 37.77 -51.90
CA ASP A 322 15.26 36.87 -50.74
C ASP A 322 14.39 37.34 -49.58
N ILE A 323 14.34 38.65 -49.32
CA ILE A 323 13.40 39.25 -48.36
C ILE A 323 11.95 39.01 -48.80
N TYR A 324 11.65 39.14 -50.10
CA TYR A 324 10.33 38.86 -50.65
C TYR A 324 9.94 37.37 -50.52
N LYS A 325 10.87 36.43 -50.74
CA LYS A 325 10.66 34.99 -50.47
C LYS A 325 10.28 34.75 -49.00
N LEU A 326 10.99 35.38 -48.06
CA LEU A 326 10.66 35.30 -46.64
C LEU A 326 9.25 35.85 -46.35
N GLY A 327 8.86 36.94 -47.01
CA GLY A 327 7.51 37.48 -46.91
C GLY A 327 6.43 36.51 -47.40
N LEU A 328 6.66 35.83 -48.53
CA LEU A 328 5.77 34.79 -49.05
C LEU A 328 5.67 33.59 -48.11
N PHE A 329 6.80 33.17 -47.53
CA PHE A 329 6.85 32.10 -46.55
C PHE A 329 6.03 32.43 -45.29
N ILE A 330 6.22 33.63 -44.73
CA ILE A 330 5.45 34.10 -43.56
C ILE A 330 3.96 34.18 -43.88
N GLY A 331 3.58 34.65 -45.08
CA GLY A 331 2.19 34.72 -45.51
C GLY A 331 1.53 33.35 -45.64
N ASP A 332 2.24 32.36 -46.20
CA ASP A 332 1.76 30.98 -46.28
C ASP A 332 1.64 30.35 -44.87
N PHE A 333 2.57 30.62 -43.95
CA PHE A 333 2.49 30.19 -42.54
C PHE A 333 1.29 30.79 -41.80
N GLN A 334 0.99 32.06 -42.00
CA GLN A 334 -0.17 32.72 -41.38
C GLN A 334 -1.49 32.11 -41.84
N LYS A 335 -1.61 31.76 -43.12
CA LYS A 335 -2.78 31.04 -43.65
C LYS A 335 -2.91 29.64 -43.06
N LEU A 336 -1.78 28.95 -42.88
CA LEU A 336 -1.76 27.61 -42.27
C LEU A 336 -2.23 27.63 -40.81
N ILE A 337 -1.84 28.64 -40.04
CA ILE A 337 -2.31 28.85 -38.66
C ILE A 337 -3.83 29.11 -38.65
N GLN A 338 -4.35 29.93 -39.58
CA GLN A 338 -5.80 30.16 -39.69
C GLN A 338 -6.59 28.87 -39.94
N TYR A 339 -6.06 27.93 -40.74
CA TYR A 339 -6.71 26.64 -41.00
C TYR A 339 -6.65 25.64 -39.83
N VAL A 340 -5.80 25.87 -38.82
CA VAL A 340 -5.66 24.99 -37.65
C VAL A 340 -6.45 25.51 -36.44
N ASP A 341 -6.73 26.81 -36.40
CA ASP A 341 -7.57 27.45 -35.37
C ASP A 341 -9.09 27.40 -35.69
N GLU A 342 -9.48 27.07 -36.93
CA GLU A 342 -10.85 26.66 -37.33
C GLU A 342 -11.06 25.16 -37.13
#